data_AF-A0A2T4YIX9-F1
#
_entry.id   AF-A0A2T4YIX9-F1
#
_cell.length_a   1.000
_cell.length_b   1.000
_cell.length_c   1.000
_cell.angle_alpha   90.00
_cell.angle_beta   90.00
_cell.angle_gamma   90.00
#
_symmetry.space_group_name_H-M   'P 1'
#
loop_
_entity.id
_entity.type
_entity.pdbx_description
1 polymer ?
#
loop_
_entity_poly.entity_id
_entity_poly.type
_entity_poly.pdbx_seq_one_letter_code
_entity_poly.pdbx_strand_id
1 'polypeptide(L)'
;MPFSSFNDPSDLARVQGALDAVWAEVRDTIAEEDRTRERTRLAYAVAALFPHAKTDTDLARLALERFISTADRNQATGQSGTMLPGRI
;
A
#
# COMPACT_ATOMS: atom_id res chain seq x y z
N MET A 1 4.11 5.01 15.30
CA MET A 1 3.90 5.28 13.87
C MET A 1 5.16 4.86 13.10
N PRO A 2 5.08 4.38 11.85
CA PRO A 2 6.24 3.83 11.13
C PRO A 2 7.31 4.89 10.81
N PHE A 3 6.92 6.16 10.71
CA PHE A 3 7.85 7.24 10.40
C PHE A 3 8.60 7.82 11.61
N SER A 4 8.23 7.41 12.83
CA SER A 4 8.88 7.89 14.06
C SER A 4 10.35 7.47 14.18
N SER A 5 10.80 6.54 13.34
CA SER A 5 12.19 6.09 13.29
C SER A 5 13.06 6.93 12.35
N PHE A 6 12.48 7.81 11.53
CA PHE A 6 13.25 8.73 10.68
C PHE A 6 13.55 10.00 11.48
N ASN A 7 14.84 10.20 11.76
CA ASN A 7 15.31 11.36 12.51
C ASN A 7 15.82 12.48 11.59
N ASP A 8 16.00 12.20 10.30
CA ASP A 8 16.39 13.19 9.31
C ASP A 8 15.14 13.82 8.65
N PRO A 9 15.04 15.16 8.61
CA PRO A 9 13.91 15.84 7.99
C PRO A 9 13.83 15.58 6.48
N SER A 10 14.97 15.33 5.81
CA SER A 10 15.02 15.03 4.38
C SER A 10 14.44 13.65 4.09
N ASP A 11 14.79 12.66 4.92
CA ASP A 11 14.26 11.31 4.82
C ASP A 11 12.75 11.30 5.09
N LEU A 12 12.28 12.08 6.08
CA LEU A 12 10.87 12.27 6.37
C LEU A 12 10.11 12.85 5.18
N ALA A 13 10.61 13.93 4.59
CA ALA A 13 10.00 14.52 3.40
C ALA A 13 9.92 13.52 2.24
N ARG A 14 10.94 12.67 2.09
CA ARG A 14 11.03 11.66 1.04
C ARG A 14 10.01 10.54 1.21
N VAL A 15 9.93 9.92 2.40
CA VAL A 15 8.94 8.86 2.67
C VAL A 15 7.52 9.39 2.59
N GLN A 16 7.31 10.64 3.01
CA GLN A 16 5.99 11.25 3.07
C GLN A 16 5.51 11.66 1.67
N GLY A 17 6.41 12.21 0.83
CA GLY A 17 6.15 12.47 -0.58
C GLY A 17 5.87 11.19 -1.37
N ALA A 18 6.66 10.13 -1.15
CA ALA A 18 6.42 8.84 -1.79
C ALA A 18 5.08 8.22 -1.35
N LEU A 19 4.76 8.28 -0.05
CA LEU A 19 3.48 7.81 0.47
C LEU A 19 2.31 8.56 -0.18
N ASP A 20 2.37 9.89 -0.23
CA ASP A 20 1.28 10.71 -0.75
C ASP A 20 1.07 10.49 -2.26
N ALA A 21 2.17 10.41 -3.03
CA ALA A 21 2.12 10.11 -4.46
C ALA A 21 1.44 8.76 -4.73
N VAL A 22 1.85 7.71 -4.03
CA VAL A 22 1.24 6.38 -4.19
C VAL A 22 -0.20 6.37 -3.69
N TRP A 23 -0.47 7.07 -2.58
CA TRP A 23 -1.80 7.16 -2.00
C TRP A 23 -2.79 7.86 -2.93
N ALA A 24 -2.37 8.92 -3.63
CA ALA A 24 -3.21 9.62 -4.59
C ALA A 24 -3.70 8.71 -5.73
N GLU A 25 -2.85 7.78 -6.18
CA GLU A 25 -3.18 6.83 -7.24
C GLU A 25 -4.15 5.73 -6.77
N VAL A 26 -3.97 5.20 -5.55
CA VAL A 26 -4.74 4.05 -5.08
C VAL A 26 -5.99 4.42 -4.27
N ARG A 27 -6.06 5.61 -3.67
CA ARG A 27 -7.17 6.01 -2.78
C ARG A 27 -8.55 6.00 -3.44
N ASP A 28 -8.60 6.15 -4.77
CA ASP A 28 -9.85 6.15 -5.53
C ASP A 28 -10.39 4.72 -5.72
N THR A 29 -9.48 3.74 -5.80
CA THR A 29 -9.80 2.31 -5.89
C THR A 29 -10.18 1.69 -4.54
N ILE A 30 -9.98 2.41 -3.44
CA ILE A 30 -10.17 1.94 -2.06
C ILE A 30 -11.41 2.57 -1.45
N ALA A 31 -12.27 1.74 -0.85
CA ALA A 31 -13.45 2.18 -0.13
C ALA A 31 -13.08 3.10 1.04
N GLU A 32 -13.89 4.13 1.30
CA GLU A 32 -13.56 5.16 2.29
C GLU A 32 -13.35 4.59 3.70
N GLU A 33 -14.07 3.53 4.04
CA GLU A 33 -13.96 2.78 5.29
C GLU A 33 -12.60 2.09 5.47
N ASP A 34 -12.01 1.56 4.40
CA ASP A 34 -10.70 0.91 4.42
C ASP A 34 -9.53 1.89 4.23
N ARG A 35 -9.80 3.12 3.75
CA ARG A 35 -8.75 4.10 3.43
C ARG A 35 -7.76 4.33 4.58
N THR A 36 -8.23 4.46 5.81
CA THR A 36 -7.36 4.67 6.99
C THR A 36 -6.44 3.47 7.23
N ARG A 37 -6.99 2.26 7.10
CA ARG A 37 -6.25 1.00 7.30
C ARG A 37 -5.23 0.78 6.19
N GLU A 38 -5.62 1.00 4.95
CA GLU A 38 -4.75 0.82 3.78
C GLU A 38 -3.67 1.90 3.70
N ARG A 39 -3.98 3.16 4.04
CA ARG A 39 -2.98 4.22 4.15
C ARG A 39 -1.92 3.88 5.21
N THR A 40 -2.35 3.32 6.34
CA THR A 40 -1.43 2.85 7.38
C THR A 40 -0.54 1.71 6.85
N ARG A 41 -1.13 0.72 6.17
CA ARG A 41 -0.39 -0.38 5.57
C ARG A 41 0.63 0.10 4.53
N LEU A 42 0.24 1.07 3.70
CA LEU A 42 1.12 1.68 2.71
C LEU A 42 2.27 2.42 3.39
N ALA A 43 2.02 3.16 4.48
CA ALA A 43 3.07 3.82 5.25
C ALA A 43 4.12 2.83 5.80
N TYR A 44 3.68 1.65 6.28
CA TYR A 44 4.59 0.57 6.68
C TYR A 44 5.39 0.00 5.49
N ALA A 45 4.75 -0.19 4.34
CA ALA A 45 5.42 -0.66 3.14
C ALA A 45 6.50 0.32 2.65
N VAL A 46 6.17 1.62 2.60
CA VAL A 46 7.10 2.69 2.24
C VAL A 46 8.28 2.73 3.21
N ALA A 47 8.03 2.69 4.52
CA ALA A 47 9.10 2.70 5.52
C ALA A 47 10.04 1.47 5.39
N ALA A 48 9.48 0.30 5.10
CA ALA A 48 10.27 -0.93 4.89
C ALA A 48 11.07 -0.91 3.59
N LEU A 49 10.57 -0.24 2.55
CA LEU A 49 11.24 -0.11 1.24
C LEU A 49 12.25 1.02 1.19
N PHE A 50 12.16 1.99 2.11
CA PHE A 50 13.08 3.12 2.20
C PHE A 50 14.56 2.76 2.11
N PRO A 51 15.11 1.82 2.91
CA PRO A 51 16.53 1.46 2.83
C PRO A 51 16.92 0.78 1.51
N HIS A 52 15.96 0.29 0.73
CA HIS A 52 16.19 -0.36 -0.57
C HIS A 52 16.09 0.62 -1.75
N ALA A 53 15.42 1.75 -1.56
CA ALA A 53 15.21 2.74 -2.60
C ALA A 53 16.40 3.69 -2.71
N LYS A 54 16.96 3.81 -3.92
CA LYS A 54 18.02 4.78 -4.21
C LYS A 54 17.46 6.20 -4.38
N THR A 55 16.28 6.29 -4.98
CA THR A 55 15.59 7.55 -5.28
C THR A 55 14.22 7.64 -4.60
N ASP A 56 13.68 8.86 -4.45
CA ASP A 56 12.29 9.08 -4.02
C ASP A 56 11.30 8.44 -5.01
N THR A 57 11.64 8.51 -6.30
CA THR A 57 10.84 7.98 -7.39
C THR A 57 10.86 6.45 -7.38
N ASP A 58 12.04 5.84 -7.15
CA ASP A 58 12.16 4.40 -6.90
C ASP A 58 11.31 3.97 -5.70
N LEU A 59 11.34 4.73 -4.60
CA LEU A 59 10.57 4.41 -3.41
C LEU A 59 9.08 4.38 -3.69
N ALA A 60 8.56 5.42 -4.35
CA ALA A 60 7.15 5.50 -4.73
C ALA A 60 6.77 4.35 -5.67
N ARG A 61 7.59 4.08 -6.68
CA ARG A 61 7.35 3.00 -7.64
C ARG A 61 7.33 1.63 -6.97
N LEU A 62 8.34 1.30 -6.15
CA LEU A 62 8.43 0.03 -5.42
C LEU A 62 7.26 -0.14 -4.44
N ALA A 63 6.85 0.94 -3.78
CA ALA A 63 5.72 0.92 -2.86
C ALA A 63 4.40 0.68 -3.60
N LEU A 64 4.19 1.32 -4.75
CA LEU A 64 3.02 1.12 -5.61
C LEU A 64 2.98 -0.32 -6.16
N GLU A 65 4.08 -0.82 -6.74
CA GLU A 65 4.17 -2.17 -7.28
C GLU A 65 3.86 -3.22 -6.21
N ARG A 66 4.42 -3.04 -5.00
CA ARG A 66 4.12 -3.90 -3.85
C ARG A 66 2.67 -3.79 -3.43
N PHE A 67 2.11 -2.58 -3.34
CA PHE A 67 0.73 -2.36 -2.91
C PHE A 67 -0.27 -2.99 -3.87
N ILE A 68 -0.15 -2.74 -5.18
CA ILE A 68 -1.01 -3.32 -6.22
C ILE A 68 -0.89 -4.84 -6.25
N SER A 69 0.34 -5.39 -6.17
CA SER A 69 0.53 -6.85 -6.12
C SER A 69 -0.12 -7.49 -4.90
N THR A 70 -0.21 -6.75 -3.78
CA THR A 70 -0.88 -7.24 -2.57
C THR A 70 -2.40 -7.06 -2.65
N ALA A 71 -2.87 -6.01 -3.31
CA ALA A 71 -4.29 -5.77 -3.56
C ALA A 71 -4.87 -6.82 -4.50
N ASP A 72 -4.21 -7.10 -5.63
CA ASP A 72 -4.57 -8.16 -6.58
C ASP A 72 -4.69 -9.53 -5.89
N ARG A 73 -3.69 -9.90 -5.07
CA ARG A 73 -3.74 -11.14 -4.28
C ARG A 73 -4.93 -11.18 -3.31
N ASN A 74 -5.32 -10.05 -2.72
CA ASN A 74 -6.42 -9.97 -1.76
C ASN A 74 -7.81 -9.95 -2.44
N GLN A 75 -7.87 -9.62 -3.73
CA GLN A 75 -9.09 -9.63 -4.55
C GLN A 75 -9.43 -11.04 -5.06
N ALA A 76 -8.42 -11.90 -5.27
CA ALA A 76 -8.62 -13.29 -5.69
C ALA A 76 -9.22 -14.21 -4.61
N THR A 77 -9.20 -13.81 -3.33
CA THR A 77 -9.72 -14.61 -2.21
C THR A 77 -11.21 -14.39 -1.90
N GLY A 78 -11.93 -13.58 -2.71
CA GLY A 78 -13.36 -13.30 -2.53
C GLY A 78 -14.32 -14.11 -3.42
N GLN A 79 -13.85 -14.99 -4.31
CA GLN A 79 -14.70 -15.78 -5.21
C GLN A 79 -14.28 -17.25 -5.27
N SER A 80 -14.49 -18.00 -4.19
CA SER A 80 -14.58 -19.46 -4.24
C SER A 80 -15.28 -19.97 -2.99
N GLY A 81 -16.57 -20.32 -3.09
CA GLY A 81 -17.22 -21.03 -2.00
C GLY A 81 -18.73 -20.92 -1.84
N THR A 82 -19.52 -20.60 -2.87
CA THR A 82 -20.97 -20.90 -2.80
C THR A 82 -21.57 -21.10 -4.19
N MET A 83 -21.38 -22.30 -4.72
CA MET A 83 -22.35 -22.85 -5.66
C MET A 83 -22.55 -24.32 -5.32
N LEU A 84 -23.52 -24.55 -4.43
CA LEU A 84 -24.10 -25.86 -4.20
C LEU A 84 -25.40 -25.88 -5.02
N PRO A 85 -25.43 -26.46 -6.23
CA PRO A 85 -26.71 -26.75 -6.86
C PRO A 85 -27.29 -27.97 -6.14
N GLY A 86 -28.30 -27.72 -5.32
CA GLY A 86 -29.20 -28.77 -4.86
C GLY A 86 -29.68 -29.57 -6.07
N ARG A 87 -29.43 -30.87 -6.04
CA ARG A 87 -30.04 -31.81 -6.96
C ARG A 87 -30.83 -32.83 -6.13
N ILE A 88 -32.14 -32.67 -6.28
CA ILE A 88 -33.24 -33.63 -6.14
C ILE A 88 -32.85 -35.10 -6.12
#